data_AF-A0A1S4DGY6-F1
#
_entry.id   AF-A0A1S4DGY6-F1
#
_cell.length_a   1.000
_cell.length_b   1.000
_cell.length_c   1.000
_cell.angle_alpha   90.00
_cell.angle_beta   90.00
_cell.angle_gamma   90.00
#
_symmetry.space_group_name_H-M   'P 1'
#
loop_
_entity.id
_entity.type
_entity.pdbx_description
1 polymer ?
#
loop_
_entity_poly.entity_id
_entity_poly.type
_entity_poly.pdbx_seq_one_letter_code
_entity_poly.pdbx_strand_id
1 'polypeptide(L)'
;LKSVDLPFFYSTTFPLQIRAGSGSSTLLESGNVLPIKIHRDEETGKILNLVFVWAEEGTKLKVDVPVVFKGEEECPGLKKGGSLNKIRPTLRFLCPAEHIPQKIEVDVSQLDVEDKVSLHDIDLHPTWKLLSKNEAIPVCKIKATSIDS
;
A
#
# COMPACT_ATOMS: atom_id res chain seq x y z
N LEU A 1 -3.12 22.40 4.04
CA LEU A 1 -3.01 20.95 3.81
C LEU A 1 -2.57 20.28 5.11
N LYS A 2 -3.52 19.89 5.99
CA LYS A 2 -3.22 19.42 7.36
C LYS A 2 -3.02 17.91 7.51
N SER A 3 -3.27 17.12 6.47
CA SER A 3 -2.65 15.82 6.30
C SER A 3 -2.66 15.49 4.81
N VAL A 4 -1.55 14.97 4.30
CA VAL A 4 -1.57 14.23 3.04
C VAL A 4 -1.72 12.78 3.45
N ASP A 5 -2.90 12.43 3.96
CA ASP A 5 -3.32 11.03 4.04
C ASP A 5 -4.01 10.71 2.73
N LEU A 6 -3.25 10.85 1.63
CA LEU A 6 -3.66 10.29 0.37
C LEU A 6 -3.59 8.77 0.57
N PRO A 7 -4.72 8.04 0.55
CA PRO A 7 -4.64 6.60 0.52
C PRO A 7 -3.77 6.25 -0.70
N PHE A 8 -2.87 5.27 -0.52
CA PHE A 8 -2.08 4.73 -1.64
C PHE A 8 -0.96 5.66 -2.14
N PHE A 9 -0.49 6.62 -1.33
CA PHE A 9 0.57 7.55 -1.74
C PHE A 9 1.85 6.87 -2.23
N TYR A 10 2.32 5.83 -1.55
CA TYR A 10 3.54 5.08 -1.92
C TYR A 10 3.34 4.12 -3.11
N SER A 11 2.11 3.95 -3.57
CA SER A 11 1.71 3.06 -4.65
C SER A 11 1.03 3.80 -5.80
N THR A 12 1.18 5.12 -5.85
CA THR A 12 0.63 5.97 -6.91
C THR A 12 1.75 6.80 -7.53
N THR A 13 1.84 6.79 -8.85
CA THR A 13 2.75 7.66 -9.60
C THR A 13 2.13 9.04 -9.82
N PHE A 14 2.96 10.07 -9.77
CA PHE A 14 2.54 11.47 -9.96
C PHE A 14 3.36 12.13 -11.07
N PRO A 15 2.75 12.97 -11.92
CA PRO A 15 3.52 13.81 -12.83
C PRO A 15 4.26 14.90 -12.03
N LEU A 16 5.58 14.99 -12.20
CA LEU A 16 6.43 16.03 -11.63
C LEU A 16 6.91 16.97 -12.73
N GLN A 17 6.84 18.27 -12.47
CA GLN A 17 7.36 19.32 -13.34
C GLN A 17 8.39 20.16 -12.59
N ILE A 18 9.61 20.23 -13.12
CA ILE A 18 10.69 21.07 -12.61
C ILE A 18 10.74 22.35 -13.45
N ARG A 19 10.67 23.51 -12.80
CA ARG A 19 10.61 24.82 -13.47
C ARG A 19 11.82 25.67 -13.10
N ALA A 20 12.22 26.58 -14.00
CA ALA A 20 13.44 27.37 -13.88
C ALA A 20 13.47 28.37 -12.72
N GLY A 21 12.32 28.63 -12.08
CA GLY A 21 12.25 29.52 -10.93
C GLY A 21 10.81 29.71 -10.46
N SER A 22 10.67 30.37 -9.30
CA SER A 22 9.37 30.72 -8.75
C SER A 22 8.60 31.61 -9.73
N GLY A 23 7.37 31.20 -10.09
CA GLY A 23 6.52 31.93 -11.04
C GLY A 23 6.91 31.77 -12.52
N SER A 24 8.00 31.09 -12.85
CA SER A 24 8.38 30.84 -14.25
C SER A 24 7.47 29.80 -14.89
N SER A 25 7.06 30.05 -16.13
CA SER A 25 6.38 29.06 -16.99
C SER A 25 7.37 28.15 -17.74
N THR A 26 8.68 28.44 -17.63
CA THR A 26 9.71 27.67 -18.33
C THR A 26 9.91 26.33 -17.63
N LEU A 27 9.54 25.26 -18.31
CA LEU A 27 9.72 23.87 -17.88
C LEU A 27 11.14 23.43 -18.21
N LEU A 28 11.87 22.95 -17.19
CA LEU A 28 13.20 22.38 -17.34
C LEU A 28 13.14 20.88 -17.58
N GLU A 29 12.32 20.18 -16.81
CA GLU A 29 12.20 18.73 -16.84
C GLU A 29 10.80 18.31 -16.38
N SER A 30 10.29 17.22 -16.93
CA SER A 30 9.00 16.65 -16.55
C SER A 30 8.99 15.15 -16.73
N GLY A 31 8.32 14.44 -15.83
CA GLY A 31 8.16 12.99 -15.92
C GLY A 31 7.32 12.45 -14.77
N ASN A 32 7.01 11.16 -14.82
CA ASN A 32 6.29 10.50 -13.74
C ASN A 32 7.27 10.10 -12.64
N VAL A 33 6.86 10.30 -11.40
CA VAL A 33 7.63 9.92 -10.23
C VAL A 33 6.80 9.09 -9.26
N LEU A 34 7.45 8.16 -8.58
CA LEU A 34 6.88 7.39 -7.48
C LEU A 34 7.45 7.89 -6.15
N PRO A 35 6.62 8.21 -5.15
CA PRO A 35 7.10 8.51 -3.82
C PRO A 35 7.60 7.24 -3.13
N ILE A 36 8.80 7.29 -2.56
CA ILE A 36 9.39 6.16 -1.82
C ILE A 36 9.60 6.45 -0.33
N LYS A 37 9.60 7.73 0.07
CA LYS A 37 9.75 8.11 1.48
C LYS A 37 9.14 9.48 1.76
N ILE A 38 8.43 9.57 2.87
CA ILE A 38 8.03 10.84 3.49
C ILE A 38 8.75 10.93 4.84
N HIS A 39 9.46 12.03 5.06
CA HIS A 39 9.92 12.41 6.39
C HIS A 39 8.97 13.45 6.96
N ARG A 40 8.37 13.13 8.12
CA ARG A 40 7.51 14.04 8.86
C ARG A 40 8.17 14.38 10.18
N ASP A 41 7.97 15.61 10.63
CA ASP A 41 8.28 16.04 11.98
C ASP A 41 7.41 15.27 12.98
N GLU A 42 8.01 14.70 14.02
CA GLU A 42 7.31 13.78 14.94
C GLU A 42 6.28 14.50 15.83
N GLU A 43 6.57 15.75 16.23
CA GLU A 43 5.69 16.51 17.12
C GLU A 43 4.58 17.24 16.36
N THR A 44 4.92 17.87 15.24
CA THR A 44 3.99 18.73 14.50
C THR A 44 3.32 18.03 13.31
N GLY A 45 3.81 16.85 12.91
CA GLY A 45 3.32 16.10 11.76
C GLY A 45 3.60 16.75 10.40
N LYS A 46 4.36 17.86 10.36
CA LYS A 46 4.67 18.58 9.13
C LYS A 46 5.60 17.76 8.24
N ILE A 47 5.36 17.79 6.93
CA ILE A 47 6.26 17.15 5.96
C ILE A 47 7.54 17.97 5.87
N LEU A 48 8.67 17.33 6.16
CA LEU A 48 10.01 17.92 6.12
C LEU A 48 10.75 17.56 4.83
N ASN A 49 10.55 16.33 4.33
CA ASN A 49 11.21 15.84 3.12
C ASN A 49 10.32 14.82 2.38
N LEU A 50 10.34 14.87 1.06
CA LEU A 50 9.76 13.87 0.17
C LEU A 50 10.85 13.33 -0.75
N VAL A 51 10.97 12.01 -0.80
CA VAL A 51 11.88 11.32 -1.72
C VAL A 51 11.07 10.66 -2.81
N PHE A 52 11.41 11.01 -4.05
CA PHE A 52 10.80 10.48 -5.26
C PHE A 52 11.83 9.71 -6.08
N VAL A 53 11.36 8.73 -6.85
CA VAL A 53 12.13 8.06 -7.91
C VAL A 53 11.40 8.22 -9.23
N TRP A 54 12.13 8.39 -10.33
CA TRP A 54 11.53 8.42 -11.65
C TRP A 54 10.88 7.07 -11.99
N ALA A 55 9.66 7.15 -12.49
CA ALA A 55 8.83 6.01 -12.87
C ALA A 55 8.66 6.00 -14.39
N GLU A 56 9.79 5.83 -15.07
CA GLU A 56 9.85 5.70 -16.53
C GLU A 56 9.28 4.35 -16.99
N GLU A 57 8.70 4.34 -18.19
CA GLU A 57 8.20 3.13 -18.84
C GLU A 57 9.28 2.05 -18.92
N GLY A 58 8.88 0.80 -18.72
CA GLY A 58 9.80 -0.35 -18.68
C GLY A 58 10.69 -0.46 -17.42
N THR A 59 10.74 0.54 -16.55
CA THR A 59 11.55 0.48 -15.32
C THR A 59 10.84 -0.35 -14.25
N LYS A 60 11.56 -1.29 -13.62
CA LYS A 60 11.05 -2.07 -12.50
C LYS A 60 11.32 -1.35 -11.17
N LEU A 61 10.26 -0.99 -10.47
CA LEU A 61 10.32 -0.28 -9.20
C LEU A 61 9.93 -1.19 -8.04
N LYS A 62 10.54 -0.93 -6.89
CA LYS A 62 10.14 -1.56 -5.62
C LYS A 62 9.05 -0.70 -5.00
N VAL A 63 7.83 -1.23 -4.97
CA VAL A 63 6.64 -0.49 -4.51
C VAL A 63 6.06 -1.16 -3.28
N ASP A 64 5.73 -0.33 -2.29
CA ASP A 64 5.02 -0.74 -1.09
C ASP A 64 3.52 -0.49 -1.30
N VAL A 65 2.78 -1.56 -1.56
CA VAL A 65 1.35 -1.51 -1.90
C VAL A 65 0.53 -1.87 -0.67
N PRO A 66 -0.37 -0.99 -0.20
CA PRO A 66 -1.21 -1.26 0.94
C PRO A 66 -2.32 -2.26 0.62
N VAL A 67 -2.66 -3.06 1.63
CA VAL A 67 -3.73 -4.05 1.58
C VAL A 67 -5.00 -3.44 2.17
N VAL A 68 -6.09 -3.51 1.41
CA VAL A 68 -7.43 -3.06 1.80
C VAL A 68 -8.33 -4.28 1.88
N PHE A 69 -9.15 -4.35 2.92
CA PHE A 69 -10.06 -5.47 3.13
C PHE A 69 -11.46 -5.10 2.68
N LYS A 70 -12.14 -6.04 2.03
CA LYS A 70 -13.52 -5.89 1.56
C LYS A 70 -14.39 -6.96 2.22
N GLY A 71 -15.66 -6.65 2.46
CA GLY A 71 -16.61 -7.61 3.04
C GLY A 71 -16.50 -7.75 4.56
N GLU A 72 -15.89 -6.78 5.25
CA GLU A 72 -15.79 -6.78 6.71
C GLU A 72 -17.17 -6.86 7.39
N GLU A 73 -18.19 -6.24 6.79
CA GLU A 73 -19.58 -6.25 7.31
C GLU A 73 -20.31 -7.58 7.12
N GLU A 74 -19.87 -8.42 6.18
CA GLU A 74 -20.51 -9.70 5.86
C GLU A 74 -19.78 -10.89 6.50
N CYS A 75 -18.51 -10.69 6.86
CA CYS A 75 -17.62 -11.67 7.45
C CYS A 75 -18.23 -12.36 8.68
N PRO A 76 -18.47 -13.69 8.63
CA PRO A 76 -19.06 -14.41 9.75
C PRO A 76 -18.14 -14.42 10.97
N GLY A 77 -16.82 -14.48 10.78
CA GLY A 77 -15.85 -14.44 11.86
C GLY A 77 -15.88 -13.10 12.63
N LEU A 78 -16.08 -11.98 11.94
CA LEU A 78 -16.24 -10.67 12.58
C LEU A 78 -17.60 -10.53 13.27
N LYS A 79 -18.68 -11.02 12.65
CA LYS A 79 -20.03 -11.01 13.26
C LYS A 79 -20.12 -11.85 14.54
N LYS A 80 -19.33 -12.92 14.64
CA LYS A 80 -19.22 -13.77 15.83
C LYS A 80 -18.39 -13.15 16.96
N GLY A 81 -17.97 -11.89 16.84
CA GLY A 81 -17.15 -11.20 17.83
C GLY A 81 -15.65 -11.42 17.67
N GLY A 82 -15.20 -11.96 16.54
CA GLY A 82 -13.78 -12.00 16.18
C GLY A 82 -13.24 -10.64 15.77
N SER A 83 -11.91 -10.53 15.69
CA SER A 83 -11.21 -9.32 15.25
C SER A 83 -10.31 -9.61 14.05
N LEU A 84 -10.31 -8.70 13.06
CA LEU A 84 -9.46 -8.80 11.88
C LEU A 84 -8.04 -8.37 12.26
N ASN A 85 -7.14 -9.34 12.35
CA ASN A 85 -5.72 -9.09 12.58
C ASN A 85 -5.00 -8.86 11.24
N LYS A 86 -4.63 -7.59 11.00
CA LYS A 86 -3.89 -7.15 9.80
C LYS A 86 -2.39 -7.40 10.00
N ILE A 87 -1.94 -8.63 9.72
CA ILE A 87 -0.54 -9.06 9.92
C ILE A 87 0.39 -8.35 8.93
N ARG A 88 -0.07 -8.16 7.69
CA ARG A 88 0.67 -7.45 6.63
C ARG A 88 -0.21 -6.34 6.06
N PRO A 89 -0.19 -5.14 6.65
CA PRO A 89 -0.97 -4.01 6.12
C PRO A 89 -0.43 -3.51 4.78
N THR A 90 0.83 -3.82 4.46
CA THR A 90 1.49 -3.42 3.22
C THR A 90 2.31 -4.59 2.69
N LEU A 91 2.29 -4.77 1.36
CA LEU A 91 3.04 -5.79 0.65
C LEU A 91 4.00 -5.11 -0.33
N ARG A 92 5.26 -5.57 -0.33
CA ARG A 92 6.30 -5.00 -1.18
C ARG A 92 6.46 -5.83 -2.46
N PHE A 93 6.38 -5.19 -3.61
CA PHE A 93 6.55 -5.83 -4.91
C PHE A 93 7.65 -5.18 -5.73
N LEU A 94 8.17 -5.95 -6.67
CA LEU A 94 8.90 -5.45 -7.82
C LEU A 94 7.96 -5.54 -9.03
N CYS A 95 7.54 -4.40 -9.55
CA CYS A 95 6.65 -4.31 -10.72
C CYS A 95 7.11 -3.22 -11.69
N PRO A 96 6.73 -3.31 -12.98
CA PRO A 96 6.91 -2.22 -13.93
C PRO A 96 6.13 -0.98 -13.51
N ALA A 97 6.66 0.22 -13.80
CA ALA A 97 6.01 1.50 -13.48
C ALA A 97 4.57 1.61 -14.02
N GLU A 98 4.29 1.04 -15.19
CA GLU A 98 2.98 1.04 -15.84
C GLU A 98 1.91 0.19 -15.11
N HIS A 99 2.34 -0.83 -14.38
CA HIS A 99 1.46 -1.81 -13.75
C HIS A 99 1.50 -1.71 -12.21
N ILE A 100 1.81 -0.53 -11.66
CA ILE A 100 1.80 -0.32 -10.22
C ILE A 100 0.33 -0.29 -9.74
N PRO A 101 -0.10 -1.23 -8.89
CA PRO A 101 -1.43 -1.18 -8.30
C PRO A 101 -1.49 -0.14 -7.19
N GLN A 102 -2.61 0.58 -7.10
CA GLN A 102 -2.84 1.50 -5.97
C GLN A 102 -3.03 0.75 -4.65
N LYS A 103 -3.77 -0.36 -4.68
CA LYS A 103 -4.09 -1.18 -3.51
C LYS A 103 -4.21 -2.65 -3.90
N ILE A 104 -4.07 -3.52 -2.91
CA ILE A 104 -4.44 -4.93 -3.02
C ILE A 104 -5.71 -5.13 -2.22
N GLU A 105 -6.77 -5.55 -2.88
CA GLU A 105 -8.04 -5.86 -2.22
C GLU A 105 -8.04 -7.33 -1.79
N VAL A 106 -8.37 -7.57 -0.52
CA VAL A 106 -8.53 -8.90 0.06
C VAL A 106 -9.96 -9.05 0.54
N ASP A 107 -10.67 -10.02 -0.01
CA ASP A 107 -12.04 -10.34 0.40
C ASP A 107 -12.02 -11.17 1.69
N VAL A 108 -12.73 -10.69 2.71
CA VAL A 108 -12.89 -11.37 4.00
C VAL A 108 -14.33 -11.80 4.27
N SER A 109 -15.25 -11.60 3.32
CA SER A 109 -16.69 -11.87 3.49
C SER A 109 -17.02 -13.31 3.86
N GLN A 110 -16.20 -14.27 3.43
CA GLN A 110 -16.42 -15.71 3.65
C GLN A 110 -15.55 -16.29 4.78
N LEU A 111 -14.75 -15.49 5.48
CA LEU A 111 -13.82 -15.99 6.50
C LEU A 111 -14.50 -16.19 7.85
N ASP A 112 -14.23 -17.33 8.49
CA ASP A 112 -14.67 -17.61 9.87
C ASP A 112 -13.56 -17.31 10.90
N VAL A 113 -13.87 -17.47 12.18
CA VAL A 113 -12.92 -17.31 13.27
C VAL A 113 -11.78 -18.34 13.12
N GLU A 114 -10.55 -17.90 13.35
CA GLU A 114 -9.29 -18.65 13.15
C GLU A 114 -8.84 -18.85 11.69
N ASP A 115 -9.66 -18.46 10.70
CA ASP A 115 -9.25 -18.48 9.29
C ASP A 115 -8.20 -17.41 8.98
N LYS A 116 -7.36 -17.71 8.00
CA LYS A 116 -6.27 -16.85 7.52
C LYS A 116 -6.25 -16.77 6.00
N VAL A 117 -5.88 -15.60 5.48
CA VAL A 117 -5.61 -15.40 4.06
C VAL A 117 -4.10 -15.38 3.86
N SER A 118 -3.61 -16.29 3.02
CA SER A 118 -2.21 -16.36 2.63
C SER A 118 -1.99 -15.57 1.34
N LEU A 119 -0.72 -15.30 1.02
CA LEU A 119 -0.37 -14.59 -0.23
C LEU A 119 -0.82 -15.32 -1.50
N HIS A 120 -0.90 -16.65 -1.45
CA HIS A 120 -1.30 -17.47 -2.58
C HIS A 120 -2.80 -17.40 -2.87
N ASP A 121 -3.60 -16.95 -1.89
CA ASP A 121 -5.05 -16.79 -2.02
C ASP A 121 -5.42 -15.43 -2.66
N ILE A 122 -4.42 -14.59 -2.95
CA ILE A 122 -4.59 -13.27 -3.53
C ILE A 122 -4.25 -13.33 -5.02
N ASP A 123 -5.16 -12.85 -5.85
CA ASP A 123 -4.92 -12.68 -7.28
C ASP A 123 -3.90 -11.54 -7.52
N LEU A 124 -2.66 -11.93 -7.81
CA LEU A 124 -1.58 -11.03 -8.14
C LEU A 124 -1.28 -11.08 -9.64
N HIS A 125 -0.96 -9.92 -10.23
CA HIS A 125 -0.60 -9.87 -11.64
C HIS A 125 0.69 -10.69 -11.90
N PRO A 126 0.79 -11.45 -13.01
CA PRO A 126 1.94 -12.34 -13.27
C PRO A 126 3.29 -11.62 -13.36
N THR A 127 3.29 -10.32 -13.64
CA THR A 127 4.52 -9.51 -13.71
C THR A 127 4.99 -8.98 -12.36
N TRP A 128 4.19 -9.15 -11.30
CA TRP A 128 4.55 -8.68 -9.97
C TRP A 128 5.37 -9.74 -9.26
N LYS A 129 6.61 -9.38 -8.91
CA LYS A 129 7.44 -10.24 -8.08
C LYS A 129 7.35 -9.76 -6.64
N LEU A 130 6.75 -10.57 -5.78
CA LEU A 130 6.72 -10.29 -4.35
C LEU A 130 8.15 -10.23 -3.78
N LEU A 131 8.42 -9.19 -3.00
CA LEU A 131 9.66 -9.02 -2.27
C LEU A 131 9.39 -9.25 -0.78
N SER A 132 9.11 -10.50 -0.42
CA SER A 132 8.87 -10.89 0.97
C SER A 132 10.03 -11.72 1.51
N LYS A 133 10.37 -11.51 2.78
CA LYS A 133 11.36 -12.35 3.49
C LYS A 133 10.84 -13.75 3.79
N ASN A 134 9.52 -13.92 3.88
CA ASN A 134 8.88 -15.19 4.20
C ASN A 134 7.46 -15.23 3.62
N GLU A 135 7.22 -16.11 2.67
CA GLU A 135 5.92 -16.26 1.99
C GLU A 135 4.88 -17.02 2.83
N ALA A 136 5.33 -17.80 3.82
CA ALA A 136 4.45 -18.58 4.70
C ALA A 136 3.69 -17.74 5.73
N ILE A 137 4.05 -16.46 5.88
CA ILE A 137 3.35 -15.54 6.79
C ILE A 137 2.06 -15.04 6.10
N PRO A 138 0.88 -15.24 6.72
CA PRO A 138 -0.39 -14.81 6.15
C PRO A 138 -0.51 -13.28 6.09
N VAL A 139 -1.39 -12.79 5.23
CA VAL A 139 -1.68 -11.37 5.07
C VAL A 139 -2.60 -10.88 6.18
N CYS A 140 -3.64 -11.64 6.48
CA CYS A 140 -4.53 -11.39 7.60
C CYS A 140 -5.01 -12.70 8.25
N LYS A 141 -5.54 -12.59 9.46
CA LYS A 141 -6.20 -13.67 10.19
C LYS A 141 -7.38 -13.10 10.97
N ILE A 142 -8.49 -13.83 11.04
CA ILE A 142 -9.56 -13.53 11.99
C ILE A 142 -9.21 -14.20 13.32
N LYS A 143 -9.00 -13.41 14.37
CA LYS A 143 -8.73 -13.93 15.72
C LYS A 143 -10.01 -13.96 16.54
N ALA A 144 -10.19 -14.99 17.36
CA ALA A 144 -11.17 -14.93 18.43
C ALA A 144 -10.79 -13.81 19.41
N THR A 145 -11.75 -12.98 19.81
CA THR A 145 -11.54 -12.01 20.87
C THR A 145 -11.69 -12.76 22.20
N SER A 146 -10.58 -13.12 22.84
CA SER A 146 -10.63 -13.49 24.26
C SER A 146 -10.93 -12.20 25.03
N ILE A 147 -12.11 -12.12 25.63
CA ILE A 147 -12.34 -11.16 26.71
C ILE A 147 -11.54 -11.71 27.88
N ASP A 148 -10.27 -11.32 27.97
CA ASP A 148 -9.50 -11.50 29.19
C ASP A 148 -10.25 -10.72 30.29
N SER A 149 -10.96 -11.49 31.12
CA SER A 149 -11.77 -11.03 32.24
C SER A 149 -10.91 -10.82 33.47
#